data_AF-A0A2K3KFA5-F1
#
_entry.id   AF-A0A2K3KFA5-F1
#
_cell.length_a   1.000
_cell.length_b   1.000
_cell.length_c   1.000
_cell.angle_alpha   90.00
_cell.angle_beta   90.00
_cell.angle_gamma   90.00
#
_symmetry.space_group_name_H-M   'P 1'
#
loop_
_entity.id
_entity.type
_entity.pdbx_description
1 polymer ?
#
loop_
_entity_poly.entity_id
_entity_poly.type
_entity_poly.pdbx_seq_one_letter_code
_entity_poly.pdbx_strand_id
1 'polypeptide(L)' 'MVSYLVKEFKRKNTVDISGNPKALRKLRNAAEKAKRTLSFDLEAIIDIDALYQGIDFALS' A
#
# COMPACT_ATOMS: atom_id res chain seq x y z
N MET A 1 4.88 7.41 3.98
CA MET A 1 3.85 6.35 3.85
C MET A 1 4.03 5.52 2.58
N VAL A 2 3.87 6.07 1.36
CA VAL A 2 3.94 5.26 0.11
C VAL A 2 5.26 4.49 -0.05
N SER A 3 6.42 5.14 0.17
CA SER A 3 7.72 4.47 0.07
C SER A 3 7.90 3.34 1.10
N TYR A 4 7.22 3.42 2.25
CA TYR A 4 7.20 2.36 3.24
C TYR A 4 6.33 1.18 2.75
N LEU A 5 5.13 1.46 2.22
CA LEU A 5 4.27 0.42 1.65
C LEU A 5 4.90 -0.30 0.46
N VAL A 6 5.66 0.40 -0.39
CA VAL A 6 6.42 -0.22 -1.50
C VAL A 6 7.49 -1.18 -0.96
N LYS A 7 8.20 -0.80 0.11
CA LYS A 7 9.21 -1.66 0.75
C LYS A 7 8.56 -2.89 1.41
N GLU A 8 7.42 -2.71 2.09
CA GLU A 8 6.68 -3.80 2.71
C GLU A 8 6.11 -4.76 1.65
N PHE A 9 5.54 -4.25 0.56
CA PHE A 9 5.10 -5.07 -0.56
C PHE A 9 6.25 -5.87 -1.15
N LYS A 10 7.41 -5.24 -1.34
CA LYS A 10 8.62 -5.91 -1.82
C LYS A 10 9.12 -6.98 -0.83
N ARG A 11 9.02 -6.75 0.48
CA ARG A 11 9.39 -7.75 1.49
C ARG A 11 8.45 -8.95 1.50
N LYS A 12 7.13 -8.71 1.45
CA LYS A 12 6.12 -9.78 1.49
C LYS A 12 6.07 -10.60 0.20
N ASN A 13 6.16 -9.94 -0.95
CA ASN A 13 5.94 -10.57 -2.26
C ASN A 13 7.21 -10.73 -3.10
N THR A 14 8.36 -10.21 -2.66
CA THR A 14 9.64 -10.20 -3.43
C THR A 14 9.53 -9.49 -4.79
N VAL A 15 8.46 -8.72 -5.00
CA VAL A 15 8.19 -7.99 -6.25
C VAL A 15 8.36 -6.49 -6.03
N ASP A 16 9.10 -5.86 -6.94
CA ASP A 16 9.29 -4.41 -6.94
C ASP A 16 8.27 -3.73 -7.85
N ILE A 17 7.45 -2.84 -7.27
CA ILE A 17 6.39 -2.10 -7.98
C ILE A 17 6.74 -0.62 -8.19
N SER A 18 7.98 -0.21 -7.89
CA SER A 18 8.40 1.20 -7.99
C SER A 18 8.33 1.75 -9.42
N GLY A 19 8.45 0.88 -10.42
CA GLY A 19 8.30 1.23 -11.83
C GLY A 19 6.87 1.23 -12.36
N ASN A 20 5.87 0.79 -11.58
CA ASN A 20 4.50 0.66 -12.06
C ASN A 20 3.61 1.84 -11.58
N PRO A 21 3.28 2.81 -12.46
CA PRO A 21 2.50 3.99 -12.07
C PRO A 21 1.07 3.65 -11.63
N LYS A 22 0.46 2.56 -12.14
CA LYS A 22 -0.89 2.13 -11.76
C LYS A 22 -0.90 1.58 -10.33
N ALA A 23 0.08 0.74 -9.98
CA ALA A 23 0.24 0.21 -8.62
C ALA A 23 0.57 1.33 -7.62
N LEU A 24 1.48 2.25 -7.98
CA LEU A 24 1.81 3.40 -7.16
C LEU A 24 0.61 4.32 -6.90
N ARG A 25 -0.28 4.50 -7.89
CA ARG A 25 -1.51 5.28 -7.70
C ARG A 25 -2.46 4.62 -6.71
N LYS A 26 -2.66 3.31 -6.80
CA LYS A 26 -3.46 2.55 -5.82
C LYS A 26 -2.88 2.72 -4.40
N LEU A 27 -1.57 2.56 -4.25
CA LEU A 27 -0.87 2.76 -2.97
C LEU A 27 -1.03 4.18 -2.42
N ARG A 28 -0.93 5.21 -3.27
CA ARG A 28 -1.13 6.61 -2.84
C ARG A 28 -2.53 6.82 -2.27
N ASN A 29 -3.56 6.31 -2.94
CA ASN A 29 -4.94 6.43 -2.47
C ASN A 29 -5.15 5.73 -1.12
N ALA A 30 -4.60 4.53 -0.95
CA ALA A 30 -4.69 3.81 0.31
C ALA A 30 -3.87 4.46 1.42
N ALA A 31 -2.68 4.97 1.10
CA ALA A 31 -1.83 5.71 2.04
C ALA A 31 -2.49 6.99 2.55
N GLU A 32 -3.19 7.73 1.69
CA GLU A 32 -3.95 8.91 2.12
C GLU A 32 -5.13 8.54 3.03
N LYS A 33 -5.86 7.45 2.71
CA LYS A 33 -6.89 6.91 3.61
C LYS A 33 -6.31 6.55 4.98
N ALA A 34 -5.22 5.80 5.01
CA ALA A 34 -4.56 5.41 6.25
C ALA A 34 -4.07 6.63 7.04
N LYS A 35 -3.47 7.63 6.37
CA LYS A 35 -3.04 8.87 7.02
C LYS A 35 -4.22 9.63 7.63
N ARG A 36 -5.37 9.64 6.95
CA ARG A 36 -6.59 10.24 7.48
C ARG A 36 -7.09 9.46 8.69
N THR A 37 -7.12 8.13 8.66
CA THR A 37 -7.49 7.32 9.82
C THR A 37 -6.56 7.57 11.00
N LEU A 38 -5.25 7.55 10.78
CA LEU A 38 -4.23 7.83 11.80
C LEU A 38 -4.26 9.26 12.36
N SER A 39 -5.06 10.17 11.78
CA SER A 39 -5.26 11.51 12.33
C SER A 39 -6.26 11.54 13.49
N PHE A 40 -7.07 10.49 13.64
CA PHE A 40 -8.08 10.38 14.70
C PHE A 40 -8.11 9.00 15.39
N ASP A 41 -7.40 8.02 14.84
CA ASP A 41 -7.24 6.67 15.36
C ASP A 41 -5.74 6.35 15.52
N LEU A 42 -5.40 5.36 16.35
CA LEU A 42 -4.01 4.93 16.56
C LEU A 42 -3.56 3.94 15.49
N GLU A 43 -4.50 3.22 14.89
CA GLU A 43 -4.24 2.15 13.93
C GLU A 43 -4.99 2.40 12.61
N ALA A 44 -4.48 1.86 11.52
CA ALA A 44 -5.13 1.96 10.22
C ALA A 44 -4.87 0.73 9.37
N ILE A 45 -5.95 0.14 8.87
CA ILE A 45 -5.89 -1.02 7.98
C ILE A 45 -5.77 -0.52 6.54
N ILE A 46 -4.77 -1.03 5.83
CA ILE A 46 -4.58 -0.83 4.40
C ILE A 46 -4.88 -2.14 3.71
N ASP A 47 -5.92 -2.14 2.89
CA ASP A 47 -6.30 -3.28 2.07
C ASP A 47 -6.49 -2.84 0.62
N ILE A 48 -5.82 -3.53 -0.30
CA ILE A 48 -5.80 -3.21 -1.73
C ILE A 48 -5.86 -4.49 -2.55
N ASP A 49 -7.02 -4.71 -3.18
CA ASP A 49 -7.19 -5.77 -4.17
C ASP A 49 -6.35 -5.55 -5.43
N ALA A 50 -5.74 -6.66 -5.88
CA ALA A 50 -4.96 -6.78 -7.10
C ALA A 50 -4.01 -5.59 -7.30
N LEU A 51 -3.19 -5.31 -6.28
CA LEU A 51 -2.26 -4.18 -6.30
C LEU A 51 -1.30 -4.28 -7.50
N TYR A 52 -0.76 -5.48 -7.75
CA TYR A 52 0.12 -5.75 -8.88
C TYR A 52 0.02 -7.20 -9.35
N GLN A 53 -0.19 -7.43 -10.65
CA GLN A 53 -0.27 -8.79 -11.26
C GLN A 53 -1.23 -9.77 -10.55
N GLY A 54 -2.35 -9.27 -10.00
CA GLY A 54 -3.31 -10.10 -9.27
C GLY A 54 -2.89 -10.42 -7.83
N ILE A 55 -1.81 -9.82 -7.33
CA ILE A 55 -1.37 -9.93 -5.94
C ILE A 55 -2.07 -8.85 -5.11
N ASP A 56 -2.75 -9.28 -4.06
CA ASP A 56 -3.37 -8.41 -3.08
C ASP A 56 -2.34 -7.87 -2.09
N PHE A 57 -2.65 -6.72 -1.49
CA PHE A 57 -1.80 -6.14 -0.48
C PHE A 57 -2.61 -5.69 0.73
N ALA A 58 -2.32 -6.33 1.87
CA ALA A 58 -2.85 -5.98 3.16
C ALA A 58 -1.73 -5.62 4.15
N LEU A 59 -1.97 -4.57 4.93
CA LEU A 59 -1.17 -4.14 6.07
C LEU A 59 -2.12 -3.73 7.20
N SER A 60 -2.02 -4.43 8.32
CA SER A 60 -2.69 -4.15 9.60
C SER A 60 -1.65 -3.67 10.60
#